data_AF-A0A7S1FFW1-F1
#
_entry.id   AF-A0A7S1FFW1-F1
#
_cell.length_a   1.000
_cell.length_b   1.000
_cell.length_c   1.000
_cell.angle_alpha   90.00
_cell.angle_beta   90.00
_cell.angle_gamma   90.00
#
_symmetry.space_group_name_H-M   'P 1'
#
loop_
_entity.id
_entity.type
_entity.pdbx_description
1 polymer ?
#
loop_
_entity_poly.entity_id
_entity_poly.type
_entity_poly.pdbx_seq_one_letter_code
_entity_poly.pdbx_strand_id
1 'polypeptide(L)'
;QHGGKWSIDDLMLFIEGTQGQAAHDRLRADMEAVIVHSLRAVQGVMINDKRCFELYGFDILLDQNLRPWLLEVNASPSLSATTPEDRILKVRLINDVLNTVVPPNLGGSPHQGVERRVGT
;
A
#
# COMPACT_ATOMS: atom_id res chain seq x y z
N GLN A 1 -9.77 5.15 25.19
CA GLN A 1 -8.63 5.91 24.62
C GLN A 1 -7.64 4.90 24.05
N HIS A 2 -7.49 4.84 22.72
CA HIS A 2 -6.45 4.04 22.04
C HIS A 2 -5.59 5.03 21.23
N GLY A 3 -4.72 5.78 21.93
CA GLY A 3 -4.02 6.95 21.38
C GLY A 3 -2.62 6.70 20.82
N GLY A 4 -2.35 5.48 20.32
CA GLY A 4 -0.99 5.09 19.90
C GLY A 4 -0.80 4.80 18.42
N LYS A 5 -1.86 4.87 17.61
CA LYS A 5 -1.81 4.57 16.17
C LYS A 5 -2.58 5.64 15.41
N TRP A 6 -1.94 6.22 14.39
CA TRP A 6 -2.56 7.13 13.44
C TRP A 6 -2.57 6.50 12.06
N SER A 7 -3.62 6.78 11.28
CA SER A 7 -3.54 6.51 9.84
C SER A 7 -2.51 7.43 9.20
N ILE A 8 -2.06 7.08 7.99
CA ILE A 8 -1.16 7.96 7.23
C ILE A 8 -1.84 9.29 6.93
N ASP A 9 -3.16 9.29 6.69
CA ASP A 9 -3.93 10.50 6.42
C ASP A 9 -3.98 11.41 7.66
N ASP A 10 -4.20 10.84 8.85
CA ASP A 10 -4.18 11.60 10.11
C ASP A 10 -2.79 12.17 10.41
N LEU A 11 -1.73 11.40 10.17
CA LEU A 11 -0.35 11.87 10.31
C LEU A 11 -0.07 13.03 9.35
N MET A 12 -0.46 12.88 8.10
CA MET A 12 -0.24 13.90 7.07
C MET A 12 -1.03 15.18 7.36
N LEU A 13 -2.28 15.04 7.79
CA LEU A 13 -3.10 16.16 8.25
C LEU A 13 -2.49 16.86 9.47
N PHE A 14 -1.93 16.10 10.41
CA PHE A 14 -1.24 16.66 11.57
C PHE A 14 0.03 17.45 11.16
N ILE A 15 0.85 16.92 10.26
CA ILE A 15 2.04 17.61 9.75
C ILE A 15 1.67 18.88 9.00
N GLU A 16 0.65 18.84 8.15
CA GLU A 16 0.14 20.02 7.45
C GLU A 16 -0.35 21.08 8.45
N GLY A 17 -1.14 20.69 9.45
CA GLY A 17 -1.70 21.60 10.44
C GLY A 17 -0.66 22.21 11.40
N THR A 18 0.46 21.52 11.65
CA THR A 18 1.48 21.97 12.61
C THR A 18 2.72 22.59 11.97
N GLN A 19 3.10 22.17 10.77
CA GLN A 19 4.32 22.61 10.07
C GLN A 19 4.07 23.17 8.66
N GLY A 20 2.81 23.14 8.20
CA GLY A 20 2.38 23.71 6.92
C GLY A 20 2.48 22.74 5.74
N GLN A 21 1.81 23.12 4.65
CA GLN A 21 1.72 22.33 3.41
C GLN A 21 3.09 21.92 2.84
N ALA A 22 4.06 22.83 2.84
CA ALA A 22 5.38 22.56 2.28
C ALA A 22 6.14 21.46 3.06
N ALA A 23 5.90 21.33 4.37
CA ALA A 23 6.47 20.25 5.17
C ALA A 23 5.79 18.91 4.88
N HIS A 24 4.46 18.92 4.75
CA HIS A 24 3.67 17.76 4.32
C HIS A 24 4.15 17.23 2.96
N ASP A 25 4.23 18.10 1.95
CA ASP A 25 4.59 17.70 0.58
C ASP A 25 6.01 17.14 0.52
N ARG A 26 6.94 17.78 1.23
CA ARG A 26 8.32 17.31 1.35
C ARG A 26 8.40 15.94 2.01
N LEU A 27 7.75 15.77 3.16
CA LEU A 27 7.78 14.49 3.89
C LEU A 27 7.21 13.35 3.04
N ARG A 28 6.08 13.59 2.35
CA ARG A 28 5.49 12.59 1.44
C ARG A 28 6.47 12.22 0.32
N ALA A 29 7.06 13.20 -0.34
CA ALA A 29 8.04 12.96 -1.41
C ALA A 29 9.28 12.20 -0.90
N ASP A 30 9.80 12.56 0.27
CA ASP A 30 10.97 11.90 0.86
C ASP A 30 10.66 10.44 1.25
N MET A 31 9.46 10.16 1.79
CA MET A 31 9.02 8.80 2.09
C MET A 31 8.89 7.94 0.82
N GLU A 32 8.30 8.48 -0.24
CA GLU A 32 8.22 7.82 -1.54
C GLU A 32 9.60 7.54 -2.12
N ALA A 33 10.53 8.51 -2.02
CA ALA A 33 11.90 8.34 -2.47
C ALA A 33 12.61 7.21 -1.71
N VAL A 34 12.45 7.11 -0.39
CA VAL A 34 12.99 5.99 0.40
C VAL A 34 12.50 4.64 -0.14
N ILE A 35 11.19 4.50 -0.39
CA ILE A 35 10.60 3.26 -0.90
C ILE A 35 11.17 2.91 -2.29
N VAL A 36 11.12 3.88 -3.22
CA VAL A 36 11.56 3.67 -4.61
C VAL A 36 13.05 3.36 -4.70
N HIS A 37 13.90 4.07 -3.95
CA HIS A 37 15.34 3.81 -3.95
C HIS A 37 15.68 2.45 -3.36
N SER A 38 14.97 2.03 -2.30
CA SER A 38 15.16 0.71 -1.70
C SER A 38 14.85 -0.41 -2.69
N LEU A 39 13.70 -0.32 -3.38
CA LEU A 39 13.32 -1.31 -4.40
C LEU A 39 14.28 -1.31 -5.60
N ARG A 40 14.72 -0.12 -6.06
CA ARG A 40 15.71 -0.01 -7.14
C ARG A 40 17.06 -0.61 -6.77
N ALA A 41 17.48 -0.52 -5.51
CA ALA A 41 18.75 -1.08 -5.06
C ALA A 41 18.78 -2.62 -5.13
N VAL A 42 17.62 -3.28 -4.96
CA VAL A 42 17.50 -4.75 -5.00
C VAL A 42 16.88 -5.29 -6.28
N GLN A 43 16.52 -4.43 -7.24
CA GLN A 43 15.81 -4.82 -8.48
C GLN A 43 16.49 -5.97 -9.26
N GLY A 44 17.82 -6.09 -9.17
CA GLY A 44 18.59 -7.12 -9.88
C GLY A 44 18.44 -8.52 -9.29
N VAL A 45 17.96 -8.64 -8.05
CA VAL A 45 17.77 -9.92 -7.34
C VAL A 45 16.29 -10.20 -7.04
N MET A 46 15.39 -9.25 -7.32
CA MET A 46 13.95 -9.44 -7.18
C MET A 46 13.41 -10.36 -8.28
N ILE A 47 12.55 -11.31 -7.91
CA ILE A 47 11.85 -12.15 -8.88
C ILE A 47 10.85 -11.29 -9.65
N ASN A 48 11.02 -11.21 -10.97
CA ASN A 48 10.19 -10.40 -11.86
C ASN A 48 9.35 -11.26 -12.81
N ASP A 49 8.44 -12.06 -12.24
CA ASP A 49 7.41 -12.77 -13.00
C ASP A 49 6.17 -11.90 -13.12
N LYS A 50 5.73 -11.60 -14.34
CA LYS A 50 4.57 -10.73 -14.61
C LYS A 50 3.23 -11.28 -14.07
N ARG A 51 3.21 -12.53 -13.62
CA ARG A 51 2.04 -13.20 -13.02
C ARG A 51 2.06 -13.16 -11.50
N CYS A 52 3.14 -12.67 -10.91
CA CYS A 52 3.33 -12.60 -9.47
C CYS A 52 3.30 -11.14 -9.00
N PHE A 53 2.88 -10.95 -7.76
CA PHE A 53 3.02 -9.70 -7.03
C PHE A 53 3.50 -10.02 -5.62
N GLU A 54 4.15 -9.06 -4.99
CA GLU A 54 4.61 -9.19 -3.61
C GLU A 54 4.25 -7.91 -2.85
N LEU A 55 3.78 -8.09 -1.61
CA LEU A 55 3.42 -6.99 -0.73
C LEU A 55 4.55 -6.79 0.28
N TYR A 56 5.18 -5.62 0.25
CA TYR A 56 6.23 -5.25 1.19
C TYR A 56 5.69 -4.34 2.29
N GLY A 57 6.11 -4.59 3.52
CA GLY A 57 5.97 -3.65 4.65
C GLY A 57 7.24 -2.84 4.82
N PHE A 58 7.12 -1.51 4.91
CA PHE A 58 8.25 -0.60 5.14
C PHE A 58 8.12 0.03 6.51
N ASP A 59 9.15 -0.16 7.33
CA ASP A 59 9.25 0.47 8.65
C ASP A 59 10.13 1.71 8.52
N ILE A 60 9.51 2.89 8.60
CA ILE A 60 10.17 4.18 8.40
C ILE A 60 10.07 5.00 9.70
N LEU A 61 11.21 5.48 10.18
CA LEU A 61 11.30 6.35 11.34
C LEU A 61 11.50 7.80 10.89
N LEU A 62 10.71 8.73 11.44
CA LEU A 62 10.88 10.17 11.20
C LEU A 62 11.71 10.78 12.32
N ASP A 63 12.73 11.56 11.96
CA ASP A 63 13.49 12.36 12.94
C ASP A 63 12.84 13.73 13.22
N GLN A 64 13.44 14.51 14.11
CA GLN A 64 12.92 15.84 14.50
C GLN A 64 12.84 16.85 13.36
N ASN A 65 13.52 16.60 12.23
CA ASN A 65 13.48 17.45 11.03
C ASN A 65 12.52 16.89 9.96
N LEU A 66 11.70 15.89 10.32
CA LEU A 66 10.84 15.13 9.41
C LEU A 66 11.62 14.39 8.32
N ARG A 67 12.88 14.03 8.54
CA ARG A 67 13.59 13.18 7.59
C ARG A 67 13.21 11.71 7.82
N PRO A 68 12.77 10.99 6.78
CA PRO A 68 12.46 9.58 6.87
C PRO A 68 13.72 8.72 6.80
N TRP A 69 13.81 7.76 7.71
CA TRP A 69 14.88 6.77 7.80
C TRP A 69 14.30 5.37 7.67
N LEU A 70 14.78 4.61 6.69
CA LEU A 70 14.41 3.21 6.55
C LEU A 70 15.04 2.38 7.68
N LEU A 71 14.20 1.67 8.43
CA LEU A 71 14.65 0.71 9.44
C LEU A 71 14.77 -0.68 8.83
N GLU A 72 13.68 -1.17 8.24
CA GLU A 72 13.62 -2.49 7.62
C GLU A 72 12.57 -2.56 6.51
N VAL A 73 12.70 -3.59 5.67
CA VAL A 73 11.73 -3.96 4.64
C VAL A 73 11.33 -5.40 4.87
N ASN A 74 10.04 -5.63 5.08
CA ASN A 74 9.46 -6.93 5.36
C ASN A 74 8.75 -7.48 4.12
N ALA A 75 9.21 -8.62 3.59
CA ALA A 75 8.56 -9.35 2.50
C ALA A 75 7.30 -10.12 2.94
N SER A 76 7.02 -10.17 4.24
CA SER A 76 5.84 -10.84 4.80
C SER A 76 5.25 -10.03 5.95
N PRO A 77 4.67 -8.85 5.67
CA PRO A 77 4.08 -8.01 6.70
C PRO A 77 2.92 -8.73 7.40
N SER A 78 2.80 -8.55 8.72
CA SER A 78 1.77 -9.24 9.51
C SER A 78 0.35 -8.75 9.17
N LEU A 79 -0.48 -9.66 8.66
CA LEU A 79 -1.91 -9.42 8.42
C LEU A 79 -2.81 -9.85 9.60
N SER A 80 -2.24 -10.26 10.73
CA SER A 80 -3.00 -10.65 11.93
C SER A 80 -3.66 -9.43 12.56
N ALA A 81 -4.99 -9.36 12.60
CA ALA A 81 -5.71 -8.23 13.19
C ALA A 81 -5.85 -8.40 14.72
N THR A 82 -5.21 -7.52 15.50
CA THR A 82 -5.27 -7.54 16.97
C THR A 82 -6.26 -6.54 17.56
N THR A 83 -6.66 -5.51 16.80
CA THR A 83 -7.69 -4.54 17.18
C THR A 83 -8.71 -4.33 16.05
N PRO A 84 -9.90 -3.77 16.34
CA PRO A 84 -10.87 -3.41 15.30
C PRO A 84 -10.31 -2.46 14.24
N GLU A 85 -9.48 -1.50 14.63
CA GLU A 85 -8.83 -0.54 13.75
C GLU A 85 -7.81 -1.23 12.85
N ASP A 86 -7.00 -2.14 13.40
CA ASP A 86 -6.08 -2.98 12.63
C ASP A 86 -6.83 -3.81 11.60
N ARG A 87 -8.00 -4.35 11.96
CA ARG A 87 -8.84 -5.13 11.05
C ARG A 87 -9.33 -4.29 9.88
N ILE A 88 -9.82 -3.07 10.13
CA ILE A 88 -10.30 -2.16 9.09
C ILE A 88 -9.16 -1.81 8.13
N LEU A 89 -8.00 -1.42 8.66
CA LEU A 89 -6.83 -1.07 7.86
C LEU A 89 -6.37 -2.24 6.99
N LYS A 90 -6.24 -3.43 7.58
CA LYS A 90 -5.75 -4.63 6.87
C LYS A 90 -6.73 -5.13 5.81
N VAL A 91 -8.03 -5.09 6.08
CA VAL A 91 -9.05 -5.46 5.08
C VAL A 91 -9.05 -4.47 3.91
N ARG A 92 -8.93 -3.17 4.16
CA ARG A 92 -8.79 -2.16 3.10
C ARG A 92 -7.55 -2.43 2.25
N LEU A 93 -6.40 -2.63 2.89
CA LEU A 93 -5.15 -2.97 2.20
C LEU A 93 -5.30 -4.18 1.29
N ILE A 94 -5.89 -5.28 1.78
CA ILE A 94 -6.09 -6.50 0.97
C ILE A 94 -7.01 -6.21 -0.22
N ASN A 95 -8.11 -5.49 -0.01
CA ASN A 95 -9.03 -5.14 -1.09
C ASN A 95 -8.34 -4.25 -2.14
N ASP A 96 -7.56 -3.26 -1.73
CA ASP A 96 -6.85 -2.35 -2.63
C ASP A 96 -5.77 -3.09 -3.44
N VAL A 97 -5.03 -4.00 -2.79
CA VAL A 97 -4.07 -4.87 -3.47
C VAL A 97 -4.78 -5.73 -4.51
N LEU A 98 -5.87 -6.41 -4.14
CA LEU A 98 -6.62 -7.25 -5.08
C LEU A 98 -7.19 -6.44 -6.25
N ASN A 99 -7.77 -5.27 -6.00
CA ASN A 99 -8.29 -4.39 -7.05
C ASN A 99 -7.19 -3.88 -7.99
N THR A 100 -5.95 -3.76 -7.50
CA THR A 100 -4.81 -3.31 -8.29
C THR A 100 -4.23 -4.43 -9.14
N VAL A 101 -4.12 -5.65 -8.61
CA VAL A 101 -3.45 -6.78 -9.29
C VAL A 101 -4.40 -7.64 -10.12
N VAL A 102 -5.71 -7.62 -9.83
CA VAL A 102 -6.71 -8.40 -10.56
C VAL A 102 -7.25 -7.58 -11.73
N PRO A 103 -7.03 -8.00 -12.99
CA PRO A 103 -7.64 -7.36 -14.14
C PRO A 103 -9.16 -7.41 -14.04
N PRO A 104 -9.87 -6.34 -14.45
CA PRO A 104 -11.34 -6.29 -14.41
C PRO A 104 -12.02 -7.43 -15.21
N ASN A 105 -11.28 -8.05 -16.14
CA ASN A 105 -11.77 -9.07 -17.06
C ASN A 105 -11.77 -10.50 -16.48
N LEU A 106 -11.19 -10.71 -15.29
CA LEU A 106 -11.20 -12.01 -14.59
C LEU A 106 -12.43 -12.18 -13.68
N GLY A 107 -13.10 -11.07 -13.33
CA GLY A 107 -14.43 -11.08 -12.75
C GLY A 107 -15.44 -11.28 -13.87
N GLY A 108 -15.64 -12.53 -14.32
CA GLY A 108 -16.66 -12.86 -15.29
C GLY A 108 -17.98 -12.19 -14.89
N SER A 109 -18.51 -11.34 -15.77
CA SER A 109 -19.83 -10.76 -15.56
C SER A 109 -20.82 -11.91 -15.38
N PRO A 110 -21.51 -12.04 -14.24
CA PRO A 110 -22.69 -12.89 -14.21
C PRO A 110 -23.68 -12.23 -15.16
N HIS A 111 -24.24 -13.01 -16.10
CA HIS A 111 -25.17 -12.58 -17.15
C HIS A 111 -24.54 -12.06 -18.44
N GLN A 112 -24.01 -12.97 -19.26
CA GLN A 112 -24.30 -12.94 -20.71
C GLN A 112 -24.32 -14.37 -21.25
N GLY A 113 -25.42 -15.09 -20.95
CA GLY A 113 -25.84 -16.21 -21.77
C GLY A 113 -26.36 -15.66 -23.10
N VAL A 114 -25.46 -15.42 -24.06
CA VAL A 114 -25.86 -15.25 -25.46
C VAL A 114 -26.05 -16.66 -26.02
N GLU A 115 -27.32 -17.05 -26.08
CA GLU A 115 -27.81 -18.20 -26.82
C GLU A 115 -27.31 -18.12 -28.27
N ARG A 116 -26.26 -18.87 -28.61
CA ARG A 116 -25.90 -19.10 -30.00
C ARG A 116 -26.91 -20.09 -30.57
N ARG A 117 -27.95 -19.58 -31.23
CA ARG A 117 -28.68 -20.38 -32.23
C ARG A 117 -27.69 -20.86 -33.27
N VAL A 118 -27.41 -22.15 -33.27
CA VAL A 118 -26.80 -22.83 -34.41
C VAL A 118 -27.91 -23.00 -35.43
N GLY A 119 -27.85 -22.19 -36.49
CA GLY A 119 -28.61 -22.46 -37.71
C GLY A 119 -27.87 -23.50 -38.52
N THR A 120 -28.40 -24.71 -38.61
CA THR A 120 -28.82 -25.37 -39.87
C THR A 120 -29.71 -26.55 -39.53
#